data_AF-A0AAE3ADI8-F1
#
_entry.id   AF-A0AAE3ADI8-F1
#
_cell.length_a   1.000
_cell.length_b   1.000
_cell.length_c   1.000
_cell.angle_alpha   90.00
_cell.angle_beta   90.00
_cell.angle_gamma   90.00
#
_symmetry.space_group_name_H-M   'P 1'
#
loop_
_entity.id
_entity.type
_entity.pdbx_description
1 polymer ?
#
loop_
_entity_poly.entity_id
_entity_poly.type
_entity_poly.pdbx_seq_one_letter_code
_entity_poly.pdbx_strand_id
1 'polypeptide(L)'
;MNPLRDYLIRFAEPGSHDFHILCNKPECKHEDTNCNAYMDIALGYYNGHLYGVQDNNQEFTLIQMDMDATNHREIVDLPKQFEPNGTNHLGGSYFFDNGFLIYVAMPPQADPDYALPVYKIQLETGATTRLFQEDIPLHTEWPSEDVSVSNGYLYFPLPQANAEKRAYAEGNLETGRIERVFEDWDEMSSQIVNLDGVLHYFRAGVGLCEYDKATNQESVKFPMDVYCAEVSYTKDYIFMRTSDSKEFTQRTLWALDRDYQLLGKVEQERIGLYFPFLEYTTANAIYLSADGGTITHYIDPHHLDRLELIQLVDPTARSHG
;
A
#
# COMPACT_ATOMS: atom_id res chain seq x y z
N MET A 1 5.43 -0.93 28.31
CA MET A 1 4.04 -0.66 27.91
C MET A 1 4.11 0.07 26.59
N ASN A 2 3.77 -0.63 25.52
CA ASN A 2 3.83 -0.10 24.16
C ASN A 2 2.52 0.66 23.93
N PRO A 3 2.51 1.99 23.79
CA PRO A 3 1.29 2.68 23.44
C PRO A 3 0.96 2.34 21.97
N LEU A 4 -0.29 1.94 21.71
CA LEU A 4 -0.94 1.93 20.38
C LEU A 4 -0.52 0.85 19.36
N ARG A 5 -0.67 -0.44 19.71
CA ARG A 5 -0.96 -1.50 18.71
C ARG A 5 -2.24 -2.23 19.12
N ASP A 6 -3.38 -1.55 19.04
CA ASP A 6 -4.65 -2.16 19.43
C ASP A 6 -5.35 -2.91 18.29
N TYR A 7 -4.84 -2.82 17.05
CA TYR A 7 -5.35 -3.56 15.88
C TYR A 7 -6.87 -3.38 15.72
N LEU A 8 -7.38 -2.16 15.97
CA LEU A 8 -8.81 -1.87 15.89
C LEU A 8 -9.13 -1.02 14.66
N ILE A 9 -10.11 -1.48 13.90
CA ILE A 9 -10.76 -0.72 12.82
C ILE A 9 -11.39 0.52 13.41
N ARG A 10 -11.12 1.66 12.77
CA ARG A 10 -11.71 2.96 13.11
C ARG A 10 -12.36 3.58 11.90
N PHE A 11 -13.42 4.34 12.13
CA PHE A 11 -14.13 5.09 11.10
C PHE A 11 -14.23 6.56 11.49
N ALA A 12 -14.28 7.42 10.49
CA ALA A 12 -14.65 8.83 10.64
C ALA A 12 -15.72 9.17 9.60
N GLU A 13 -16.68 10.02 9.96
CA GLU A 13 -17.63 10.54 8.99
C GLU A 13 -16.91 11.39 7.92
N PRO A 14 -17.41 11.46 6.68
CA PRO A 14 -16.80 12.29 5.64
C PRO A 14 -16.61 13.75 6.09
N GLY A 15 -15.37 14.22 6.13
CA GLY A 15 -15.01 15.57 6.56
C GLY A 15 -14.87 15.73 8.09
N SER A 16 -15.18 14.70 8.86
CA SER A 16 -14.81 14.62 10.27
C SER A 16 -13.36 14.15 10.40
N HIS A 17 -12.69 14.66 11.42
CA HIS A 17 -11.37 14.20 11.85
C HIS A 17 -11.43 13.47 13.20
N ASP A 18 -12.64 13.19 13.69
CA ASP A 18 -12.89 12.41 14.89
C ASP A 18 -13.07 10.93 14.50
N PHE A 19 -12.16 10.09 14.98
CA PHE A 19 -12.16 8.66 14.69
C PHE A 19 -12.83 7.87 15.82
N HIS A 20 -13.68 6.91 15.45
CA HIS A 20 -14.41 6.05 16.37
C HIS A 20 -14.10 4.58 16.11
N ILE A 21 -13.97 3.78 17.18
CA ILE A 21 -13.79 2.33 17.06
C ILE A 21 -15.04 1.71 16.43
N LEU A 22 -14.86 0.96 15.35
CA LEU A 22 -15.95 0.33 14.61
C LEU A 22 -16.39 -0.96 15.29
N CYS A 23 -17.08 -0.87 16.42
CA CYS A 23 -17.52 -2.03 17.19
C CYS A 23 -18.95 -1.85 17.69
N ASN A 24 -19.87 -2.67 17.18
CA ASN A 24 -21.27 -2.69 17.60
C ASN A 24 -21.57 -3.64 18.78
N LYS A 25 -20.53 -4.20 19.43
CA LYS A 25 -20.69 -5.13 20.55
C LYS A 25 -20.97 -4.35 21.84
N PRO A 26 -22.16 -4.51 22.48
CA PRO A 26 -22.46 -3.80 23.72
C PRO A 26 -21.45 -4.13 24.83
N GLU A 27 -21.06 -3.12 25.61
CA GLU A 27 -20.11 -3.24 26.73
C GLU A 27 -18.74 -3.81 26.36
N CYS A 28 -18.36 -3.78 25.07
CA CYS A 28 -17.04 -4.21 24.63
C CYS A 28 -15.96 -3.30 25.25
N LYS A 29 -14.91 -3.92 25.80
CA LYS A 29 -13.77 -3.19 26.37
C LYS A 29 -12.66 -2.90 25.35
N HIS A 30 -12.72 -3.53 24.18
CA HIS A 30 -11.73 -3.38 23.10
C HIS A 30 -10.30 -3.75 23.51
N GLU A 31 -10.16 -4.74 24.39
CA GLU A 31 -8.85 -5.14 24.97
C GLU A 31 -8.28 -6.43 24.36
N ASP A 32 -9.04 -7.12 23.51
CA ASP A 32 -8.67 -8.43 22.96
C ASP A 32 -9.22 -8.66 21.55
N THR A 33 -8.88 -9.82 20.99
CA THR A 33 -9.30 -10.29 19.67
C THR A 33 -10.80 -10.64 19.60
N ASN A 34 -11.54 -10.58 20.70
CA ASN A 34 -13.01 -10.77 20.72
C ASN A 34 -13.78 -9.47 20.42
N CYS A 35 -13.07 -8.37 20.17
CA CYS A 35 -13.65 -7.12 19.70
C CYS A 35 -14.09 -7.24 18.24
N ASN A 36 -15.29 -6.77 17.91
CA ASN A 36 -15.76 -6.74 16.52
C ASN A 36 -14.85 -5.92 15.61
N ALA A 37 -14.22 -4.88 16.15
CA ALA A 37 -13.28 -4.03 15.40
C ALA A 37 -11.89 -4.65 15.22
N TYR A 38 -11.60 -5.82 15.79
CA TYR A 38 -10.24 -6.37 15.75
C TYR A 38 -9.85 -6.81 14.32
N MET A 39 -8.76 -6.25 13.82
CA MET A 39 -8.14 -6.54 12.53
C MET A 39 -6.64 -6.25 12.60
N ASP A 40 -5.81 -7.25 12.36
CA ASP A 40 -4.37 -7.20 12.64
C ASP A 40 -3.47 -7.13 11.41
N ILE A 41 -3.86 -7.73 10.27
CA ILE A 41 -3.00 -7.81 9.08
C ILE A 41 -3.40 -6.80 8.00
N ALA A 42 -4.59 -6.93 7.41
CA ALA A 42 -5.01 -6.10 6.27
C ALA A 42 -6.52 -5.85 6.28
N LEU A 43 -6.96 -4.73 5.69
CA LEU A 43 -8.36 -4.32 5.61
C LEU A 43 -8.69 -3.77 4.22
N GLY A 44 -9.82 -4.17 3.66
CA GLY A 44 -10.33 -3.67 2.39
C GLY A 44 -11.86 -3.55 2.41
N TYR A 45 -12.39 -2.78 1.46
CA TYR A 45 -13.82 -2.63 1.26
C TYR A 45 -14.21 -3.12 -0.14
N TYR A 46 -15.26 -3.93 -0.22
CA TYR A 46 -15.83 -4.33 -1.50
C TYR A 46 -17.32 -4.66 -1.35
N ASN A 47 -18.14 -4.22 -2.32
CA ASN A 47 -19.55 -4.59 -2.44
C ASN A 47 -20.37 -4.47 -1.12
N GLY A 48 -20.16 -3.40 -0.35
CA GLY A 48 -20.91 -3.16 0.89
C GLY A 48 -20.41 -3.94 2.12
N HIS A 49 -19.27 -4.61 2.02
CA HIS A 49 -18.66 -5.36 3.12
C HIS A 49 -17.21 -4.94 3.34
N LEU A 50 -16.75 -5.14 4.57
CA LEU A 50 -15.34 -5.07 4.92
C LEU A 50 -14.74 -6.47 4.80
N TYR A 51 -13.55 -6.55 4.23
CA TYR A 51 -12.75 -7.75 4.13
C TYR A 51 -11.44 -7.53 4.86
N GLY A 52 -10.88 -8.58 5.44
CA GLY A 52 -9.57 -8.47 6.05
C GLY A 52 -8.85 -9.78 6.12
N VAL A 53 -7.56 -9.69 6.43
CA VAL A 53 -6.72 -10.84 6.71
C VAL A 53 -6.49 -10.87 8.21
N GLN A 54 -6.74 -12.01 8.84
CA GLN A 54 -6.53 -12.21 10.27
C GLN A 54 -5.54 -13.33 10.56
N ASP A 55 -4.72 -13.18 11.61
CA ASP A 55 -3.90 -14.27 12.16
C ASP A 55 -4.74 -15.17 13.09
N ASN A 56 -5.02 -16.39 12.64
CA ASN A 56 -5.65 -17.42 13.44
C ASN A 56 -4.62 -18.50 13.84
N ASN A 57 -3.79 -18.20 14.84
CA ASN A 57 -2.76 -19.12 15.35
C ASN A 57 -1.76 -19.58 14.27
N GLN A 58 -1.15 -18.64 13.54
CA GLN A 58 -0.24 -18.90 12.42
C GLN A 58 -0.95 -19.44 11.17
N GLU A 59 -2.26 -19.19 11.06
CA GLU A 59 -3.05 -19.45 9.86
C GLU A 59 -3.70 -18.14 9.44
N PHE A 60 -3.22 -17.56 8.34
CA PHE A 60 -3.81 -16.33 7.84
C PHE A 60 -5.10 -16.64 7.10
N THR A 61 -6.19 -16.01 7.52
CA THR A 61 -7.53 -16.29 7.01
C THR A 61 -8.11 -15.03 6.38
N LEU A 62 -8.66 -15.14 5.18
CA LEU A 62 -9.49 -14.10 4.60
C LEU A 62 -10.86 -14.15 5.27
N ILE A 63 -11.27 -13.05 5.86
CA ILE A 63 -12.57 -12.89 6.50
C ILE A 63 -13.38 -11.76 5.86
N GLN A 64 -14.69 -11.81 6.05
CA GLN A 64 -15.64 -10.76 5.71
C GLN A 64 -16.42 -10.36 6.97
N MET A 65 -16.80 -9.09 7.04
CA MET A 65 -17.71 -8.55 8.04
C MET A 65 -18.59 -7.45 7.44
N ASP A 66 -19.67 -7.11 8.15
CA ASP A 66 -20.52 -5.99 7.79
C ASP A 66 -19.83 -4.65 8.09
N MET A 67 -20.40 -3.56 7.55
CA MET A 67 -19.84 -2.21 7.70
C MET A 67 -19.84 -1.68 9.14
N ASP A 68 -20.54 -2.34 10.07
CA ASP A 68 -20.50 -2.06 11.52
C ASP A 68 -19.59 -3.05 12.29
N ALA A 69 -18.76 -3.78 11.54
CA ALA A 69 -17.88 -4.85 11.97
C ALA A 69 -18.57 -6.05 12.65
N THR A 70 -19.88 -6.23 12.47
CA THR A 70 -20.59 -7.44 12.92
C THR A 70 -20.51 -8.56 11.88
N ASN A 71 -21.04 -9.73 12.22
CA ASN A 71 -21.22 -10.87 11.31
C ASN A 71 -19.92 -11.34 10.61
N HIS A 72 -18.85 -11.49 11.40
CA HIS A 72 -17.58 -12.01 10.91
C HIS A 72 -17.77 -13.43 10.34
N ARG A 73 -17.26 -13.65 9.13
CA ARG A 73 -17.31 -14.92 8.43
C ARG A 73 -15.95 -15.22 7.81
N GLU A 74 -15.39 -16.38 8.14
CA GLU A 74 -14.23 -16.93 7.44
C GLU A 74 -14.62 -17.31 6.01
N ILE A 75 -13.74 -16.98 5.06
CA ILE A 75 -13.96 -17.25 3.63
C ILE A 75 -13.02 -18.35 3.17
N VAL A 76 -11.71 -18.16 3.38
CA VAL A 76 -10.69 -19.13 2.98
C VAL A 76 -9.40 -18.89 3.74
N ASP A 77 -8.69 -19.97 4.05
CA ASP A 77 -7.31 -19.92 4.52
C ASP A 77 -6.38 -19.52 3.37
N LEU A 78 -5.49 -18.58 3.61
CA LEU A 78 -4.49 -18.15 2.64
C LEU A 78 -3.49 -19.30 2.34
N PRO A 79 -3.04 -19.45 1.08
CA PRO A 79 -2.05 -20.47 0.72
C PRO A 79 -0.77 -20.38 1.55
N LYS A 80 -0.48 -21.45 2.29
CA LYS A 80 0.73 -21.56 3.15
C LYS A 80 1.98 -21.79 2.31
N GLN A 81 3.08 -21.17 2.71
CA GLN A 81 4.41 -21.44 2.15
C GLN A 81 5.17 -22.33 3.13
N PHE A 82 5.89 -23.34 2.63
CA PHE A 82 6.63 -24.28 3.47
C PHE A 82 8.08 -24.32 3.07
N GLU A 83 8.96 -24.21 4.06
CA GLU A 83 10.37 -24.51 3.88
C GLU A 83 10.59 -26.01 3.63
N PRO A 84 11.71 -26.43 3.02
CA PRO A 84 12.00 -27.85 2.76
C PRO A 84 11.98 -28.75 4.01
N ASN A 85 12.22 -28.18 5.19
CA ASN A 85 12.17 -28.87 6.48
C ASN A 85 10.74 -28.99 7.06
N GLY A 86 9.72 -28.48 6.36
CA GLY A 86 8.32 -28.47 6.76
C GLY A 86 7.91 -27.32 7.67
N THR A 87 8.79 -26.37 7.99
CA THR A 87 8.40 -25.19 8.77
C THR A 87 7.55 -24.25 7.92
N ASN A 88 6.45 -23.78 8.49
CA ASN A 88 5.60 -22.78 7.85
C ASN A 88 6.33 -21.45 7.73
N HIS A 89 6.21 -20.82 6.58
CA HIS A 89 6.75 -19.51 6.28
C HIS A 89 5.57 -18.57 5.98
N LEU A 90 5.31 -17.66 6.91
CA LEU A 90 4.14 -16.77 6.89
C LEU A 90 4.57 -15.33 6.69
N GLY A 91 3.72 -14.56 6.03
CA GLY A 91 3.96 -13.16 5.73
C GLY A 91 3.77 -12.86 4.25
N GLY A 92 3.89 -11.59 3.92
CA GLY A 92 3.69 -11.09 2.58
C GLY A 92 2.95 -9.76 2.59
N SER A 93 2.58 -9.33 1.39
CA SER A 93 1.82 -8.11 1.13
C SER A 93 0.42 -8.46 0.65
N TYR A 94 -0.57 -7.67 1.06
CA TYR A 94 -1.99 -7.92 0.83
C TYR A 94 -2.59 -6.69 0.17
N PHE A 95 -3.24 -6.86 -0.98
CA PHE A 95 -3.85 -5.76 -1.71
C PHE A 95 -5.27 -6.13 -2.10
N PHE A 96 -6.24 -5.26 -1.81
CA PHE A 96 -7.62 -5.45 -2.23
C PHE A 96 -7.87 -4.68 -3.52
N ASP A 97 -8.31 -5.38 -4.57
CA ASP A 97 -8.68 -4.76 -5.86
C ASP A 97 -9.89 -5.47 -6.47
N ASN A 98 -10.94 -4.69 -6.76
CA ASN A 98 -12.09 -5.09 -7.59
C ASN A 98 -12.66 -6.50 -7.30
N GLY A 99 -12.88 -6.84 -6.03
CA GLY A 99 -13.47 -8.13 -5.65
C GLY A 99 -12.46 -9.25 -5.46
N PHE A 100 -11.17 -8.91 -5.43
CA PHE A 100 -10.07 -9.84 -5.18
C PHE A 100 -9.15 -9.35 -4.05
N LEU A 101 -8.58 -10.30 -3.33
CA LEU A 101 -7.35 -10.13 -2.58
C LEU A 101 -6.18 -10.62 -3.44
N ILE A 102 -5.18 -9.76 -3.65
CA ILE A 102 -3.90 -10.11 -4.23
C ILE A 102 -2.92 -10.32 -3.08
N TYR A 103 -2.48 -11.56 -2.90
CA TYR A 103 -1.55 -11.97 -1.85
C TYR A 103 -0.19 -12.26 -2.47
N VAL A 104 0.79 -11.39 -2.20
CA VAL A 104 2.20 -11.58 -2.55
C VAL A 104 2.89 -12.22 -1.35
N ALA A 105 2.98 -13.54 -1.36
CA ALA A 105 3.45 -14.31 -0.22
C ALA A 105 4.97 -14.25 -0.09
N MET A 106 5.48 -14.30 1.14
CA MET A 106 6.91 -14.41 1.36
C MET A 106 7.41 -15.81 0.91
N PRO A 107 8.37 -15.91 -0.04
CA PRO A 107 8.82 -17.19 -0.57
C PRO A 107 9.58 -18.02 0.49
N PRO A 108 9.56 -19.36 0.42
CA PRO A 108 10.37 -20.22 1.29
C PRO A 108 11.85 -20.14 0.90
N GLN A 109 12.62 -19.27 1.55
CA GLN A 109 13.96 -18.90 1.08
C GLN A 109 15.00 -20.02 1.24
N ALA A 110 14.72 -21.07 2.03
CA ALA A 110 15.62 -22.23 2.13
C ALA A 110 15.42 -23.25 1.00
N ASP A 111 14.37 -23.11 0.17
CA ASP A 111 14.21 -23.89 -1.05
C ASP A 111 15.19 -23.38 -2.13
N PRO A 112 16.11 -24.22 -2.66
CA PRO A 112 17.06 -23.79 -3.68
C PRO A 112 16.39 -23.37 -5.00
N ASP A 113 15.12 -23.71 -5.23
CA ASP A 113 14.39 -23.35 -6.44
C ASP A 113 13.15 -22.49 -6.12
N TYR A 114 13.20 -21.67 -5.05
CA TYR A 114 12.08 -20.80 -4.71
C TYR A 114 11.80 -19.75 -5.80
N ALA A 115 10.54 -19.40 -5.96
CA ALA A 115 10.11 -18.23 -6.74
C ALA A 115 8.99 -17.52 -5.97
N LEU A 116 8.88 -16.19 -6.13
CA LEU A 116 7.90 -15.36 -5.44
C LEU A 116 6.47 -15.88 -5.72
N PRO A 117 5.73 -16.37 -4.70
CA PRO A 117 4.36 -16.83 -4.88
C PRO A 117 3.40 -15.63 -4.88
N VAL A 118 2.60 -15.52 -5.93
CA VAL A 118 1.53 -14.52 -6.03
C VAL A 118 0.19 -15.23 -6.22
N TYR A 119 -0.80 -14.86 -5.41
CA TYR A 119 -2.14 -15.43 -5.44
C TYR A 119 -3.19 -14.35 -5.67
N LYS A 120 -4.19 -14.66 -6.48
CA LYS A 120 -5.44 -13.90 -6.65
C LYS A 120 -6.58 -14.72 -6.03
N ILE A 121 -7.23 -14.15 -5.03
CA ILE A 121 -8.27 -14.81 -4.23
C ILE A 121 -9.56 -14.01 -4.38
N GLN A 122 -10.63 -14.64 -4.88
CA GLN A 122 -11.92 -13.98 -5.05
C GLN A 122 -12.59 -13.79 -3.68
N LEU A 123 -12.99 -12.56 -3.36
CA LEU A 123 -13.35 -12.16 -2.01
C LEU A 123 -14.60 -12.85 -1.46
N GLU A 124 -15.60 -13.16 -2.28
CA GLU A 124 -16.89 -13.70 -1.80
C GLU A 124 -16.91 -15.23 -1.68
N THR A 125 -16.08 -15.93 -2.47
CA THR A 125 -16.07 -17.38 -2.66
C THR A 125 -14.79 -18.05 -2.19
N GLY A 126 -13.70 -17.29 -2.01
CA GLY A 126 -12.39 -17.83 -1.68
C GLY A 126 -11.69 -18.54 -2.84
N ALA A 127 -12.24 -18.49 -4.06
CA ALA A 127 -11.63 -19.11 -5.23
C ALA A 127 -10.22 -18.55 -5.45
N THR A 128 -9.23 -19.43 -5.40
CA THR A 128 -7.81 -19.06 -5.36
C THR A 128 -7.11 -19.49 -6.65
N THR A 129 -6.38 -18.56 -7.26
CA THR A 129 -5.54 -18.81 -8.44
C THR A 129 -4.12 -18.33 -8.14
N ARG A 130 -3.11 -19.16 -8.41
CA ARG A 130 -1.71 -18.74 -8.38
C ARG A 130 -1.35 -18.11 -9.73
N LEU A 131 -0.65 -16.98 -9.70
CA LEU A 131 -0.32 -16.17 -10.87
C LEU A 131 1.18 -16.26 -11.19
N PHE A 132 1.53 -15.94 -12.45
CA PHE A 132 2.89 -15.66 -12.93
C PHE A 132 3.93 -16.78 -12.74
N GLN A 133 3.51 -18.04 -12.55
CA GLN A 133 4.45 -19.12 -12.20
C GLN A 133 5.53 -19.36 -13.25
N GLU A 134 5.21 -19.10 -14.52
CA GLU A 134 6.13 -19.30 -15.65
C GLU A 134 7.01 -18.07 -15.91
N ASP A 135 6.64 -16.91 -15.36
CA ASP A 135 7.25 -15.63 -15.72
C ASP A 135 8.15 -15.06 -14.62
N ILE A 136 7.84 -15.34 -13.35
CA ILE A 136 8.67 -14.91 -12.21
C ILE A 136 9.94 -15.76 -12.16
N PRO A 137 11.15 -15.16 -12.23
CA PRO A 137 12.39 -15.90 -12.12
C PRO A 137 12.56 -16.59 -10.75
N LEU A 138 13.31 -17.69 -10.75
CA LEU A 138 13.78 -18.30 -9.50
C LEU A 138 14.62 -17.30 -8.70
N HIS A 139 14.57 -17.40 -7.38
CA HIS A 139 15.25 -16.52 -6.44
C HIS A 139 14.72 -15.07 -6.42
N THR A 140 13.51 -14.85 -6.91
CA THR A 140 12.81 -13.57 -6.72
C THR A 140 12.36 -13.44 -5.27
N GLU A 141 12.94 -12.48 -4.54
CA GLU A 141 12.65 -12.19 -3.13
C GLU A 141 11.29 -11.51 -2.95
N TRP A 142 10.77 -11.49 -1.72
CA TRP A 142 9.55 -10.76 -1.39
C TRP A 142 9.79 -9.24 -1.46
N PRO A 143 9.06 -8.50 -2.32
CA PRO A 143 9.14 -7.06 -2.34
C PRO A 143 8.33 -6.47 -1.17
N SER A 144 9.02 -6.08 -0.10
CA SER A 144 8.38 -5.45 1.07
C SER A 144 7.82 -4.06 0.78
N GLU A 145 8.33 -3.40 -0.26
CA GLU A 145 7.97 -2.04 -0.68
C GLU A 145 7.81 -1.98 -2.22
N ASP A 146 7.30 -0.86 -2.72
CA ASP A 146 7.13 -0.55 -4.15
C ASP A 146 6.22 -1.51 -4.94
N VAL A 147 5.24 -2.11 -4.27
CA VAL A 147 4.22 -2.94 -4.90
C VAL A 147 2.91 -2.17 -4.95
N SER A 148 2.21 -2.23 -6.07
CA SER A 148 0.86 -1.68 -6.16
C SER A 148 -0.03 -2.49 -7.09
N VAL A 149 -1.32 -2.38 -6.89
CA VAL A 149 -2.35 -2.97 -7.74
C VAL A 149 -3.20 -1.84 -8.30
N SER A 150 -3.36 -1.81 -9.62
CA SER A 150 -4.23 -0.83 -10.27
C SER A 150 -4.69 -1.32 -11.63
N ASN A 151 -5.95 -1.05 -11.96
CA ASN A 151 -6.55 -1.30 -13.27
C ASN A 151 -6.39 -2.76 -13.76
N GLY A 152 -6.49 -3.74 -12.85
CA GLY A 152 -6.37 -5.16 -13.18
C GLY A 152 -4.92 -5.66 -13.36
N TYR A 153 -3.93 -4.88 -12.93
CA TYR A 153 -2.51 -5.24 -13.00
C TYR A 153 -1.84 -5.17 -11.63
N LEU A 154 -0.90 -6.07 -11.40
CA LEU A 154 0.08 -6.00 -10.31
C LEU A 154 1.37 -5.37 -10.85
N TYR A 155 1.86 -4.36 -10.15
CA TYR A 155 3.09 -3.64 -10.42
C TYR A 155 4.05 -3.92 -9.27
N PHE A 156 5.20 -4.51 -9.56
CA PHE A 156 6.11 -4.98 -8.51
C PHE A 156 7.55 -5.09 -9.02
N PRO A 157 8.55 -4.83 -8.16
CA PRO A 157 9.92 -5.12 -8.52
C PRO A 157 10.13 -6.64 -8.58
N LEU A 158 11.10 -7.07 -9.40
CA LEU A 158 11.61 -8.44 -9.48
C LEU A 158 13.00 -8.52 -8.82
N PRO A 159 13.13 -8.28 -7.49
CA PRO A 159 14.41 -8.33 -6.83
C PRO A 159 14.93 -9.76 -6.86
N GLN A 160 16.06 -9.97 -7.54
CA GLN A 160 16.76 -11.25 -7.51
C GLN A 160 17.72 -11.25 -6.32
N ALA A 161 17.85 -12.41 -5.66
CA ALA A 161 18.87 -12.59 -4.64
C ALA A 161 20.26 -12.21 -5.19
N ASN A 162 20.94 -11.29 -4.49
CA ASN A 162 22.29 -10.80 -4.80
C ASN A 162 22.45 -9.98 -6.10
N ALA A 163 21.39 -9.37 -6.65
CA ALA A 163 21.49 -8.46 -7.80
C ALA A 163 21.52 -6.97 -7.38
N GLU A 164 22.43 -6.19 -7.97
CA GLU A 164 22.52 -4.72 -7.79
C GLU A 164 21.48 -3.93 -8.60
N LYS A 165 20.82 -4.57 -9.57
CA LYS A 165 19.77 -3.96 -10.41
C LYS A 165 18.45 -4.68 -10.24
N ARG A 166 17.35 -3.93 -10.24
CA ARG A 166 16.00 -4.47 -10.08
C ARG A 166 15.17 -4.10 -11.30
N ALA A 167 14.69 -5.13 -12.01
CA ALA A 167 13.67 -4.92 -13.01
C ALA A 167 12.31 -4.69 -12.33
N TYR A 168 11.38 -4.02 -13.00
CA TYR A 168 10.05 -3.75 -12.49
C TYR A 168 8.99 -4.32 -13.44
N ALA A 169 8.08 -5.15 -12.95
CA ALA A 169 7.15 -5.92 -13.76
C ALA A 169 5.73 -5.33 -13.74
N GLU A 170 5.04 -5.45 -14.87
CA GLU A 170 3.59 -5.34 -14.99
C GLU A 170 3.01 -6.74 -15.23
N GLY A 171 2.31 -7.27 -14.23
CA GLY A 171 1.62 -8.56 -14.29
C GLY A 171 0.12 -8.40 -14.46
N ASN A 172 -0.46 -9.01 -15.49
CA ASN A 172 -1.91 -8.98 -15.73
C ASN A 172 -2.63 -9.99 -14.82
N LEU A 173 -3.55 -9.50 -14.00
CA LEU A 173 -4.26 -10.32 -13.01
C LEU A 173 -5.33 -11.24 -13.62
N GLU A 174 -5.72 -11.01 -14.87
CA GLU A 174 -6.69 -11.84 -15.60
C GLU A 174 -5.99 -12.97 -16.35
N THR A 175 -4.93 -12.67 -17.09
CA THR A 175 -4.19 -13.69 -17.84
C THR A 175 -3.21 -14.48 -16.98
N GLY A 176 -2.83 -13.91 -15.82
CA GLY A 176 -1.82 -14.47 -14.93
C GLY A 176 -0.42 -14.46 -15.52
N ARG A 177 -0.14 -13.56 -16.48
CA ARG A 177 1.15 -13.40 -17.16
C ARG A 177 1.79 -12.04 -16.91
N ILE A 178 3.12 -12.00 -16.88
CA ILE A 178 3.88 -10.74 -16.95
C ILE A 178 3.85 -10.26 -18.40
N GLU A 179 3.31 -9.06 -18.62
CA GLU A 179 3.14 -8.49 -19.96
C GLU A 179 4.23 -7.47 -20.31
N ARG A 180 4.89 -6.89 -19.30
CA ARG A 180 5.98 -5.93 -19.49
C ARG A 180 6.96 -5.97 -18.32
N VAL A 181 8.23 -5.71 -18.66
CA VAL A 181 9.32 -5.55 -17.71
C VAL A 181 10.08 -4.25 -18.04
N PHE A 182 10.31 -3.42 -17.03
CA PHE A 182 11.18 -2.25 -17.08
C PHE A 182 12.55 -2.64 -16.50
N GLU A 183 13.55 -2.82 -17.36
CA GLU A 183 14.85 -3.44 -17.00
C GLU A 183 15.78 -2.54 -16.16
N ASP A 184 15.69 -1.22 -16.31
CA ASP A 184 16.53 -0.24 -15.60
C ASP A 184 15.68 0.60 -14.63
N TRP A 185 14.99 -0.09 -13.72
CA TRP A 185 14.26 0.57 -12.63
C TRP A 185 15.19 0.84 -11.46
N ASP A 186 15.31 2.11 -11.09
CA ASP A 186 16.08 2.52 -9.91
C ASP A 186 15.24 2.24 -8.66
N GLU A 187 15.85 1.67 -7.61
CA GLU A 187 15.18 1.40 -6.32
C GLU A 187 14.65 2.66 -5.63
N MET A 188 15.13 3.84 -6.02
CA MET A 188 14.64 5.12 -5.51
C MET A 188 13.50 5.72 -6.36
N SER A 189 13.14 5.06 -7.45
CA SER A 189 11.93 5.37 -8.23
C SER A 189 10.69 4.86 -7.48
N SER A 190 9.53 5.49 -7.66
CA SER A 190 8.32 5.08 -6.95
C SER A 190 7.72 3.80 -7.55
N GLN A 191 6.76 3.21 -6.84
CA GLN A 191 5.78 2.31 -7.45
C GLN A 191 5.07 2.92 -8.67
N ILE A 192 4.56 2.07 -9.56
CA ILE A 192 3.81 2.46 -10.76
C ILE A 192 2.30 2.38 -10.51
N VAL A 193 1.57 3.46 -10.77
CA VAL A 193 0.10 3.45 -10.75
C VAL A 193 -0.46 3.55 -12.16
N ASN A 194 -1.36 2.65 -12.55
CA ASN A 194 -2.03 2.65 -13.84
C ASN A 194 -3.41 3.32 -13.73
N LEU A 195 -3.56 4.43 -14.42
CA LEU A 195 -4.83 5.15 -14.57
C LEU A 195 -5.23 5.08 -16.05
N ASP A 196 -6.24 4.26 -16.34
CA ASP A 196 -6.84 4.14 -17.68
C ASP A 196 -5.85 3.87 -18.83
N GLY A 197 -4.81 3.08 -18.56
CA GLY A 197 -3.81 2.69 -19.56
C GLY A 197 -2.62 3.64 -19.67
N VAL A 198 -2.56 4.67 -18.82
CA VAL A 198 -1.38 5.52 -18.62
C VAL A 198 -0.74 5.15 -17.28
N LEU A 199 0.54 4.82 -17.31
CA LEU A 199 1.31 4.52 -16.11
C LEU A 199 1.90 5.82 -15.56
N HIS A 200 1.70 6.08 -14.28
CA HIS A 200 2.22 7.24 -13.57
C HIS A 200 3.22 6.79 -12.51
N TYR A 201 4.38 7.43 -12.47
CA TYR A 201 5.45 7.13 -11.51
C TYR A 201 6.44 8.27 -11.40
N PHE A 202 7.19 8.30 -10.31
CA PHE A 202 8.43 9.06 -10.18
C PHE A 202 9.61 8.20 -10.63
N ARG A 203 10.50 8.78 -11.45
CA ARG A 203 11.76 8.18 -11.84
C ARG A 203 12.92 8.94 -11.22
N ALA A 204 13.76 8.25 -10.45
CA ALA A 204 14.90 8.85 -9.74
C ALA A 204 15.82 9.63 -10.70
N GLY A 205 16.22 10.84 -10.30
CA GLY A 205 17.04 11.75 -11.13
C GLY A 205 16.37 12.31 -12.39
N VAL A 206 15.09 12.02 -12.63
CA VAL A 206 14.33 12.48 -13.81
C VAL A 206 13.11 13.29 -13.39
N GLY A 207 12.27 12.74 -12.52
CA GLY A 207 11.05 13.37 -12.03
C GLY A 207 9.78 12.58 -12.30
N LEU A 208 8.63 13.26 -12.32
CA LEU A 208 7.35 12.59 -12.58
C LEU A 208 7.17 12.31 -14.06
N CYS A 209 6.83 11.07 -14.37
CA CYS A 209 6.67 10.56 -15.72
C CYS A 209 5.26 10.00 -15.94
N GLU A 210 4.85 10.03 -17.20
CA GLU A 210 3.76 9.21 -17.72
C GLU A 210 4.30 8.28 -18.79
N TYR A 211 3.81 7.04 -18.81
CA TYR A 211 4.01 6.11 -19.91
C TYR A 211 2.66 5.72 -20.52
N ASP A 212 2.44 6.11 -21.76
CA ASP A 212 1.24 5.75 -22.53
C ASP A 212 1.43 4.34 -23.11
N LYS A 213 0.60 3.38 -22.65
CA LYS A 213 0.66 1.98 -23.10
C LYS A 213 0.23 1.78 -24.55
N ALA A 214 -0.60 2.66 -25.11
CA ALA A 214 -1.06 2.56 -26.49
C ALA A 214 0.02 3.00 -27.48
N THR A 215 0.77 4.05 -27.15
CA THR A 215 1.87 4.55 -28.01
C THR A 215 3.24 3.98 -27.64
N ASN A 216 3.37 3.34 -26.46
CA ASN A 216 4.64 2.92 -25.85
C ASN A 216 5.63 4.08 -25.72
N GLN A 217 5.15 5.25 -25.27
CA GLN A 217 5.97 6.44 -25.13
C GLN A 217 5.97 6.91 -23.67
N GLU A 218 7.16 7.15 -23.14
CA GLU A 218 7.36 7.84 -21.87
C GLU A 218 7.47 9.35 -22.11
N SER A 219 6.87 10.14 -21.23
CA SER A 219 7.04 11.60 -21.19
C SER A 219 7.29 12.07 -19.77
N VAL A 220 8.32 12.91 -19.60
CA VAL A 220 8.58 13.59 -18.32
C VAL A 220 7.62 14.77 -18.22
N LYS A 221 6.78 14.77 -17.19
CA LYS A 221 5.77 15.80 -16.96
C LYS A 221 6.22 16.87 -15.98
N PHE A 222 6.95 16.45 -14.96
CA PHE A 222 7.48 17.34 -13.95
C PHE A 222 8.95 16.99 -13.67
N PRO A 223 9.90 17.66 -14.34
CA PRO A 223 11.32 17.35 -14.17
C PRO A 223 11.79 17.77 -12.79
N MET A 224 12.48 16.88 -12.10
CA MET A 224 13.07 17.16 -10.80
C MET A 224 14.24 16.25 -10.48
N ASP A 225 15.25 16.83 -9.82
CA ASP A 225 16.46 16.15 -9.39
C ASP A 225 16.42 16.01 -7.87
N VAL A 226 15.81 14.94 -7.40
CA VAL A 226 15.68 14.56 -5.98
C VAL A 226 16.06 13.10 -5.82
N TYR A 227 16.49 12.71 -4.63
CA TYR A 227 16.96 11.35 -4.36
C TYR A 227 15.86 10.31 -4.53
N CYS A 228 14.73 10.49 -3.86
CA CYS A 228 13.55 9.63 -4.00
C CYS A 228 12.26 10.43 -3.77
N ALA A 229 11.13 9.86 -4.18
CA ALA A 229 9.82 10.46 -3.94
C ALA A 229 8.73 9.41 -3.66
N GLU A 230 7.99 9.61 -2.58
CA GLU A 230 6.75 8.91 -2.29
C GLU A 230 5.61 9.66 -2.98
N VAL A 231 4.92 9.03 -3.92
CA VAL A 231 3.89 9.69 -4.75
C VAL A 231 2.52 9.06 -4.52
N SER A 232 1.52 9.90 -4.29
CA SER A 232 0.12 9.51 -4.18
C SER A 232 -0.70 10.25 -5.24
N TYR A 233 -1.54 9.50 -5.95
CA TYR A 233 -2.42 10.03 -6.98
C TYR A 233 -3.85 9.96 -6.49
N THR A 234 -4.53 11.11 -6.54
CA THR A 234 -5.98 11.19 -6.35
C THR A 234 -6.65 11.55 -7.67
N LYS A 235 -7.98 11.60 -7.67
CA LYS A 235 -8.74 12.09 -8.82
C LYS A 235 -8.35 13.52 -9.22
N ASP A 236 -8.08 14.37 -8.23
CA ASP A 236 -7.97 15.82 -8.45
C ASP A 236 -6.52 16.33 -8.32
N TYR A 237 -5.66 15.61 -7.61
CA TYR A 237 -4.32 16.05 -7.22
C TYR A 237 -3.26 14.95 -7.28
N ILE A 238 -2.00 15.39 -7.34
CA ILE A 238 -0.81 14.57 -7.15
C ILE A 238 -0.11 15.10 -5.88
N PHE A 239 0.06 14.23 -4.89
CA PHE A 239 0.85 14.52 -3.69
C PHE A 239 2.17 13.80 -3.76
N MET A 240 3.22 14.49 -3.37
CA MET A 240 4.56 13.92 -3.42
C MET A 240 5.38 14.37 -2.23
N ARG A 241 6.00 13.40 -1.55
CA ARG A 241 6.97 13.64 -0.49
C ARG A 241 8.35 13.25 -0.96
N THR A 242 9.18 14.24 -1.26
CA THR A 242 10.53 14.04 -1.81
C THR A 242 11.59 14.03 -0.73
N SER A 243 12.68 13.30 -0.97
CA SER A 243 13.91 13.40 -0.19
C SER A 243 15.09 13.92 -1.01
N ASP A 244 15.96 14.67 -0.36
CA ASP A 244 17.19 15.22 -0.95
C ASP A 244 18.36 14.22 -0.99
N SER A 245 18.42 13.28 -0.05
CA SER A 245 19.55 12.36 0.12
C SER A 245 19.13 10.99 0.67
N LYS A 246 20.05 10.02 0.63
CA LYS A 246 19.90 8.70 1.26
C LYS A 246 19.74 8.77 2.78
N GLU A 247 20.37 9.77 3.39
CA GLU A 247 20.28 10.05 4.81
C GLU A 247 18.98 10.78 5.19
N PHE A 248 18.14 11.11 4.20
CA PHE A 248 16.88 11.82 4.35
C PHE A 248 17.04 13.10 5.19
N THR A 249 18.04 13.91 4.85
CA THR A 249 18.40 15.12 5.59
C THR A 249 17.30 16.17 5.54
N GLN A 250 16.63 16.31 4.40
CA GLN A 250 15.48 17.18 4.20
C GLN A 250 14.37 16.42 3.45
N ARG A 251 13.13 16.65 3.89
CA ARG A 251 11.92 16.20 3.20
C ARG A 251 11.08 17.39 2.76
N THR A 252 10.44 17.28 1.62
CA THR A 252 9.58 18.35 1.08
C THR A 252 8.28 17.74 0.60
N LEU A 253 7.17 18.33 1.01
CA LEU A 253 5.85 17.96 0.53
C LEU A 253 5.44 18.89 -0.62
N TRP A 254 4.91 18.30 -1.67
CA TRP A 254 4.47 18.96 -2.88
C TRP A 254 3.01 18.59 -3.16
N ALA A 255 2.25 19.55 -3.66
CA ALA A 255 0.92 19.34 -4.20
C ALA A 255 0.86 19.90 -5.63
N LEU A 256 0.48 19.04 -6.57
CA LEU A 256 0.25 19.40 -7.96
C LEU A 256 -1.20 19.11 -8.34
N ASP A 257 -1.73 19.81 -9.34
CA ASP A 257 -2.92 19.35 -10.04
C ASP A 257 -2.59 18.18 -10.98
N ARG A 258 -3.62 17.63 -11.64
CA ARG A 258 -3.47 16.53 -12.61
C ARG A 258 -2.77 16.94 -13.91
N ASP A 259 -2.63 18.23 -14.17
CA ASP A 259 -1.85 18.80 -15.29
C ASP A 259 -0.41 19.15 -14.86
N TYR A 260 0.03 18.62 -13.72
CA TYR A 260 1.36 18.79 -13.14
C TYR A 260 1.73 20.25 -12.81
N GLN A 261 0.74 21.14 -12.66
CA GLN A 261 0.99 22.50 -12.19
C GLN A 261 1.15 22.51 -10.68
N LEU A 262 2.16 23.25 -10.21
CA LEU A 262 2.44 23.39 -8.79
C LEU A 262 1.34 24.20 -8.10
N LEU A 263 0.66 23.58 -7.13
CA LEU A 263 -0.34 24.23 -6.28
C LEU A 263 0.29 24.74 -4.98
N GLY A 264 1.22 23.96 -4.41
CA GLY A 264 1.95 24.36 -3.22
C GLY A 264 3.11 23.43 -2.89
N LYS A 265 3.99 23.92 -2.03
CA LYS A 265 5.22 23.26 -1.61
C LYS A 265 5.60 23.72 -0.22
N VAL A 266 5.96 22.77 0.65
CA VAL A 266 6.47 23.08 1.99
C VAL A 266 7.65 22.16 2.32
N GLU A 267 8.73 22.74 2.82
CA GLU A 267 9.81 21.97 3.45
C GLU A 267 9.30 21.46 4.79
N GLN A 268 9.32 20.15 4.99
CA GLN A 268 8.82 19.58 6.22
C GLN A 268 9.79 19.87 7.36
N GLU A 269 9.25 20.14 8.54
CA GLU A 269 9.99 20.13 9.79
C GLU A 269 9.86 18.75 10.45
N ARG A 270 10.85 18.38 11.26
CA ARG A 270 10.75 17.17 12.07
C ARG A 270 9.81 17.40 13.24
N ILE A 271 8.92 16.44 13.47
CA ILE A 271 8.11 16.35 14.67
C ILE A 271 8.65 15.19 15.49
N GLY A 272 9.36 15.50 16.57
CA GLY A 272 10.13 14.51 17.31
C GLY A 272 11.29 13.97 16.47
N LEU A 273 11.30 12.66 16.20
CA LEU A 273 12.38 11.99 15.48
C LEU A 273 12.16 11.94 13.96
N TYR A 274 10.94 12.22 13.49
CA TYR A 274 10.52 11.91 12.12
C TYR A 274 10.09 13.16 11.35
N PHE A 275 10.32 13.13 10.04
CA PHE A 275 9.56 13.97 9.12
C PHE A 275 8.21 13.29 8.89
N PRO A 276 7.06 13.99 8.98
CA PRO A 276 5.75 13.37 8.84
C PRO A 276 5.63 12.55 7.55
N PHE A 277 5.22 11.28 7.69
CA PHE A 277 5.01 10.33 6.60
C PHE A 277 3.64 10.55 5.98
N LEU A 278 3.53 10.39 4.67
CA LEU A 278 2.23 10.38 3.99
C LEU A 278 1.60 9.01 4.20
N GLU A 279 0.42 8.96 4.82
CA GLU A 279 -0.24 7.70 5.16
C GLU A 279 -1.42 7.40 4.24
N TYR A 280 -2.32 8.36 4.09
CA TYR A 280 -3.55 8.14 3.33
C TYR A 280 -4.09 9.45 2.77
N THR A 281 -4.71 9.39 1.60
CA THR A 281 -5.34 10.57 0.99
C THR A 281 -6.79 10.28 0.70
N THR A 282 -7.68 11.17 1.15
CA THR A 282 -9.11 11.17 0.86
C THR A 282 -9.50 12.43 0.07
N ALA A 283 -10.76 12.51 -0.34
CA ALA A 283 -11.31 13.74 -0.89
C ALA A 283 -11.31 14.92 0.11
N ASN A 284 -11.28 14.66 1.42
CA ASN A 284 -11.45 15.69 2.45
C ASN A 284 -10.18 15.97 3.27
N ALA A 285 -9.17 15.13 3.17
CA ALA A 285 -7.99 15.21 4.01
C ALA A 285 -6.83 14.39 3.42
N ILE A 286 -5.63 14.92 3.58
CA ILE A 286 -4.37 14.18 3.40
C ILE A 286 -3.86 13.88 4.80
N TYR A 287 -3.76 12.62 5.18
CA TYR A 287 -3.38 12.16 6.51
C TYR A 287 -1.90 11.84 6.59
N LEU A 288 -1.29 12.30 7.68
CA LEU A 288 0.13 12.14 7.93
C LEU A 288 0.40 11.57 9.33
N SER A 289 1.52 10.86 9.42
CA SER A 289 2.03 10.25 10.64
C SER A 289 3.34 10.87 11.05
N ALA A 290 3.38 11.40 12.27
CA ALA A 290 4.59 11.98 12.87
C ALA A 290 5.38 10.96 13.72
N ASP A 291 4.87 9.75 13.90
CA ASP A 291 5.45 8.71 14.75
C ASP A 291 5.75 7.39 13.99
N GLY A 292 5.47 7.34 12.68
CA GLY A 292 5.74 6.18 11.84
C GLY A 292 4.70 5.06 11.97
N GLY A 293 3.47 5.38 12.36
CA GLY A 293 2.37 4.43 12.18
C GLY A 293 1.00 4.88 12.67
N THR A 294 0.88 6.02 13.36
CA THR A 294 -0.40 6.57 13.78
C THR A 294 -0.68 7.83 12.98
N ILE A 295 -1.91 7.99 12.49
CA ILE A 295 -2.37 9.23 11.90
C ILE A 295 -2.40 10.28 13.01
N THR A 296 -1.50 11.26 12.94
CA THR A 296 -1.37 12.32 13.94
C THR A 296 -1.71 13.70 13.42
N HIS A 297 -1.63 13.88 12.11
CA HIS A 297 -1.87 15.17 11.47
C HIS A 297 -2.66 14.98 10.17
N TYR A 298 -3.23 16.06 9.68
CA TYR A 298 -3.80 16.13 8.35
C TYR A 298 -3.52 17.48 7.69
N ILE A 299 -3.70 17.52 6.37
CA ILE A 299 -3.73 18.75 5.57
C ILE A 299 -5.11 18.85 4.94
N ASP A 300 -5.70 20.04 4.99
CA ASP A 300 -6.96 20.36 4.30
C ASP A 300 -6.69 20.56 2.80
N PRO A 301 -7.27 19.72 1.92
CA PRO A 301 -7.07 19.82 0.47
C PRO A 301 -7.69 21.08 -0.15
N HIS A 302 -8.47 21.89 0.59
CA HIS A 302 -8.97 23.18 0.09
C HIS A 302 -7.94 24.31 0.18
N HIS A 303 -6.81 24.09 0.88
CA HIS A 303 -5.77 25.09 1.15
C HIS A 303 -4.36 24.60 0.77
N LEU A 304 -4.25 24.02 -0.43
CA LEU A 304 -3.00 23.43 -0.93
C LEU A 304 -1.87 24.44 -1.18
N ASP A 305 -2.15 25.74 -1.19
CA ASP A 305 -1.12 26.79 -1.33
C ASP A 305 -0.17 26.85 -0.12
N ARG A 306 -0.63 26.39 1.05
CA ARG A 306 0.13 26.45 2.31
C ARG A 306 0.60 25.11 2.80
N LEU A 307 -0.14 24.04 2.49
CA LEU A 307 0.11 22.69 3.00
C LEU A 307 0.28 22.68 4.53
N GLU A 308 -0.59 23.42 5.22
CA GLU A 308 -0.54 23.55 6.67
C GLU A 308 -0.82 22.20 7.33
N LEU A 309 0.10 21.77 8.18
CA LEU A 309 -0.02 20.52 8.91
C LEU A 309 -0.81 20.75 10.20
N ILE A 310 -2.04 20.25 10.24
CA ILE A 310 -2.97 20.42 11.35
C ILE A 310 -2.91 19.18 12.24
N GLN A 311 -2.63 19.36 13.53
CA GLN A 311 -2.58 18.26 14.50
C GLN A 311 -4.00 17.76 14.81
N LEU A 312 -4.17 16.43 14.83
CA LEU A 312 -5.40 15.80 15.30
C LEU A 312 -5.51 15.90 16.83
N VAL A 313 -6.73 16.12 17.31
CA VAL A 313 -7.01 16.25 18.74
C VAL A 313 -6.83 14.91 19.47
N ASP A 314 -7.15 13.78 18.82
CA ASP A 314 -7.00 12.44 19.38
C ASP A 314 -6.42 11.44 18.34
N PRO A 315 -5.08 11.34 18.22
CA PRO A 315 -4.44 10.51 17.22
C PRO A 315 -4.46 9.03 17.64
N THR A 316 -5.50 8.31 17.22
CA THR A 316 -5.65 6.87 17.54
C THR A 316 -5.73 5.96 16.31
N ALA A 317 -5.93 6.52 15.12
CA ALA A 317 -6.11 5.76 13.88
C ALA A 317 -4.79 5.42 13.20
N ARG A 318 -4.75 4.30 12.48
CA ARG A 318 -3.63 3.87 11.63
C ARG A 318 -4.16 3.57 10.22
N SER A 319 -3.33 3.82 9.23
CA SER A 319 -3.53 3.36 7.85
C SER A 319 -3.21 1.86 7.75
N HIS A 320 -4.04 1.12 7.04
CA HIS A 320 -3.69 -0.18 6.46
C HIS A 320 -3.86 -0.02 4.96
N GLY A 321 -2.77 -0.18 4.22
CA GLY A 321 -2.74 -0.09 2.75
C GLY A 321 -3.34 -1.33 2.10
#